data_AF-A0A3B9UYQ1-F1
#
_entry.id   AF-A0A3B9UYQ1-F1
#
_cell.length_a   1.000
_cell.length_b   1.000
_cell.length_c   1.000
_cell.angle_alpha   90.00
_cell.angle_beta   90.00
_cell.angle_gamma   90.00
#
_symmetry.space_group_name_H-M   'P 1'
#
loop_
_entity.id
_entity.type
_entity.pdbx_description
1 polymer ?
#
loop_
_entity_poly.entity_id
_entity_poly.type
_entity_poly.pdbx_seq_one_letter_code
_entity_poly.pdbx_strand_id
1 'polypeptide(L)'
;MSTQRLIEDSVKHIQDVYTYDVNISKIAVKNIEDLFETVVKINKQYSLSTVSEANKANMEEKRLQELKKSSKISSLSDENYTALLSLDEKQLDELKTFLISTTNKISDEVTIRENRPEDIVLAQGVITTKFTNSRFPKNVKELGMAIEYSQVKPNFFIDYSKTEELKEEAKKAVKPVIIKKDQIIA
;
A
#
# COMPACT_ATOMS: atom_id res chain seq x y z
N MET A 1 24.37 37.78 15.93
CA MET A 1 24.17 36.37 15.53
C MET A 1 25.51 35.77 15.13
N SER A 2 25.80 34.53 15.50
CA SER A 2 27.03 33.82 15.09
C SER A 2 26.82 33.09 13.76
N THR A 3 27.90 32.84 13.02
CA THR A 3 27.88 32.02 11.78
C THR A 3 27.24 30.65 12.01
N GLN A 4 27.54 30.02 13.15
CA GLN A 4 26.99 28.72 13.52
C GLN A 4 25.45 28.73 13.61
N ARG A 5 24.87 29.78 14.19
CA ARG A 5 23.41 29.92 14.29
C ARG A 5 22.76 30.11 12.92
N LEU A 6 23.42 30.84 12.00
CA LEU A 6 22.94 30.98 10.63
C LEU A 6 22.98 29.66 9.85
N ILE A 7 24.00 28.82 10.11
CA ILE A 7 24.09 27.47 9.55
C ILE A 7 22.95 26.59 10.07
N GLU A 8 22.71 26.56 11.38
CA GLU A 8 21.63 25.80 12.00
C GLU A 8 20.25 26.23 11.47
N ASP A 9 20.00 27.54 11.40
CA ASP A 9 18.75 28.08 10.85
C ASP A 9 18.58 27.72 9.36
N SER A 10 19.66 27.71 8.57
CA SER A 10 19.61 27.37 7.13
C SER A 10 19.23 25.90 6.87
N VAL A 11 19.66 24.99 7.74
CA VAL A 11 19.42 23.54 7.59
C VAL A 11 18.06 23.14 8.13
N LYS A 12 17.55 23.85 9.15
CA LYS A 12 16.29 23.53 9.85
C LYS A 12 15.06 23.55 8.94
N HIS A 13 15.11 24.29 7.84
CA HIS A 13 13.99 24.43 6.90
C HIS A 13 14.08 23.50 5.68
N ILE A 14 15.15 22.71 5.53
CA ILE A 14 15.29 21.74 4.46
C ILE A 14 14.33 20.57 4.74
N GLN A 15 13.37 20.38 3.83
CA GLN A 15 12.44 19.27 3.89
C GLN A 15 13.11 17.97 3.41
N ASP A 16 12.64 16.84 3.93
CA ASP A 16 13.10 15.53 3.46
C ASP A 16 12.74 15.35 1.97
N VAL A 17 13.71 14.82 1.23
CA VAL A 17 13.51 14.40 -0.16
C VAL A 17 12.98 12.98 -0.15
N TYR A 18 11.95 12.70 -0.95
CA TYR A 18 11.38 11.37 -1.08
C TYR A 18 11.64 10.78 -2.46
N THR A 19 11.88 9.47 -2.49
CA THR A 19 12.02 8.69 -3.72
C THR A 19 10.94 7.61 -3.78
N TYR A 20 10.33 7.46 -4.96
CA TYR A 20 9.33 6.43 -5.24
C TYR A 20 9.98 5.05 -5.36
N ASP A 21 9.39 4.04 -4.69
CA ASP A 21 9.77 2.64 -4.84
C ASP A 21 8.72 1.85 -5.65
N VAL A 22 9.06 1.58 -6.90
CA VAL A 22 8.23 0.82 -7.85
C VAL A 22 7.98 -0.63 -7.41
N ASN A 23 8.77 -1.18 -6.49
CA ASN A 23 8.59 -2.56 -6.05
C ASN A 23 7.34 -2.73 -5.17
N ILE A 24 6.88 -1.65 -4.52
CA ILE A 24 5.71 -1.70 -3.64
C ILE A 24 4.45 -2.10 -4.42
N SER A 25 4.20 -1.45 -5.57
CA SER A 25 3.05 -1.77 -6.42
C SER A 25 3.16 -3.15 -7.05
N LYS A 26 4.37 -3.52 -7.51
CA LYS A 26 4.64 -4.88 -8.06
C LYS A 26 4.34 -5.98 -7.05
N ILE A 27 4.73 -5.79 -5.79
CA ILE A 27 4.46 -6.75 -4.71
C ILE A 27 2.95 -6.84 -4.45
N ALA A 28 2.24 -5.70 -4.39
CA ALA A 28 0.80 -5.66 -4.19
C ALA A 28 0.04 -6.41 -5.31
N VAL A 29 0.37 -6.12 -6.57
CA VAL A 29 -0.21 -6.81 -7.74
C VAL A 29 0.06 -8.31 -7.67
N LYS A 30 1.31 -8.71 -7.39
CA LYS A 30 1.67 -10.13 -7.27
C LYS A 30 0.91 -10.84 -6.15
N ASN A 31 0.72 -10.19 -5.00
CA ASN A 31 -0.06 -10.77 -3.90
C ASN A 31 -1.53 -10.99 -4.30
N ILE A 32 -2.11 -10.07 -5.07
CA ILE A 32 -3.47 -10.20 -5.60
C ILE A 32 -3.54 -11.36 -6.60
N GLU A 33 -2.60 -11.42 -7.56
CA GLU A 33 -2.52 -12.51 -8.54
C GLU A 33 -2.41 -13.88 -7.84
N ASP A 34 -1.42 -14.04 -6.94
CA ASP A 34 -1.17 -15.26 -6.19
C ASP A 34 -2.43 -15.70 -5.38
N LEU A 35 -3.15 -14.74 -4.78
CA LEU A 35 -4.38 -15.02 -4.03
C LEU A 35 -5.47 -15.60 -4.94
N PHE A 36 -5.75 -14.96 -6.07
CA PHE A 36 -6.80 -15.39 -6.98
C PHE A 36 -6.46 -16.70 -7.69
N GLU A 37 -5.20 -16.92 -8.06
CA GLU A 37 -4.74 -18.21 -8.58
C GLU A 37 -4.94 -19.34 -7.58
N THR A 38 -4.64 -19.07 -6.30
CA THR A 38 -4.86 -20.03 -5.21
C THR A 38 -6.34 -20.35 -5.04
N VAL A 39 -7.23 -19.35 -5.09
CA VAL A 39 -8.68 -19.56 -5.00
C VAL A 39 -9.18 -20.43 -6.16
N VAL A 40 -8.77 -20.13 -7.39
CA VAL A 40 -9.16 -20.93 -8.57
C VAL A 40 -8.67 -22.37 -8.43
N LYS A 41 -7.44 -22.58 -7.97
CA LYS A 41 -6.87 -23.92 -7.74
C LYS A 41 -7.68 -24.69 -6.69
N ILE A 42 -7.98 -24.07 -5.55
CA ILE A 42 -8.79 -24.68 -4.48
C ILE A 42 -10.18 -25.01 -5.04
N ASN A 43 -10.87 -24.06 -5.68
CA ASN A 43 -12.21 -24.28 -6.22
C ASN A 43 -12.25 -25.46 -7.20
N LYS A 44 -11.25 -25.59 -8.08
CA LYS A 44 -11.14 -26.73 -9.01
C LYS A 44 -10.89 -28.06 -8.29
N GLN A 45 -9.97 -28.09 -7.34
CA GLN A 45 -9.64 -29.28 -6.56
C GLN A 45 -10.87 -29.88 -5.86
N TYR A 46 -11.69 -29.03 -5.26
CA TYR A 46 -12.85 -29.46 -4.48
C TYR A 46 -14.14 -29.61 -5.30
N SER A 47 -14.22 -29.02 -6.50
CA SER A 47 -15.32 -29.26 -7.45
C SER A 47 -15.26 -30.66 -8.10
N LEU A 48 -14.05 -31.26 -8.17
CA LEU A 48 -13.84 -32.59 -8.74
C LEU A 48 -14.16 -33.74 -7.76
N SER A 49 -14.30 -33.44 -6.47
CA SER A 49 -14.70 -34.42 -5.47
C SER A 49 -16.22 -34.63 -5.48
N THR A 50 -16.68 -35.88 -5.66
CA THR A 50 -18.08 -36.25 -5.39
C THR A 50 -18.34 -36.19 -3.89
N VAL A 51 -19.14 -35.23 -3.44
CA VAL A 51 -19.41 -34.99 -2.00
C VAL A 51 -20.87 -35.29 -1.71
N SER A 52 -21.12 -36.20 -0.75
CA SER A 52 -22.43 -36.29 -0.11
C SER A 52 -22.68 -35.02 0.72
N GLU A 53 -23.95 -34.63 0.90
CA GLU A 53 -24.31 -33.43 1.67
C GLU A 53 -23.70 -33.41 3.08
N ALA A 54 -23.56 -34.57 3.72
CA ALA A 54 -22.93 -34.75 5.03
C ALA A 54 -21.45 -34.34 5.07
N ASN A 55 -20.75 -34.35 3.93
CA ASN A 55 -19.33 -34.01 3.84
C ASN A 55 -19.07 -32.57 3.34
N LYS A 56 -20.12 -31.85 2.95
CA LYS A 56 -20.00 -30.50 2.38
C LYS A 56 -19.46 -29.47 3.38
N ALA A 57 -19.96 -29.46 4.61
CA ALA A 57 -19.48 -28.53 5.64
C ALA A 57 -18.01 -28.74 5.99
N ASN A 58 -17.57 -29.99 6.09
CA ASN A 58 -16.17 -30.34 6.33
C ASN A 58 -15.27 -29.91 5.14
N MET A 59 -15.78 -30.02 3.91
CA MET A 59 -15.09 -29.54 2.73
C MET A 59 -14.92 -28.03 2.71
N GLU A 60 -15.97 -27.25 3.00
CA GLU A 60 -15.88 -25.79 3.03
C GLU A 60 -14.87 -25.31 4.08
N GLU A 61 -14.87 -25.92 5.26
CA GLU A 61 -13.87 -25.63 6.31
C GLU A 61 -12.44 -25.92 5.82
N LYS A 62 -12.21 -27.05 5.14
CA LYS A 62 -10.89 -27.36 4.57
C LYS A 62 -10.44 -26.35 3.53
N ARG A 63 -11.34 -25.94 2.62
CA ARG A 63 -11.07 -24.91 1.61
C ARG A 63 -10.66 -23.59 2.25
N LEU A 64 -11.41 -23.16 3.27
CA LEU A 64 -11.13 -21.95 4.04
C LEU A 64 -9.75 -22.00 4.70
N GLN A 65 -9.45 -23.09 5.41
CA GLN A 65 -8.16 -23.26 6.10
C GLN A 65 -6.98 -23.33 5.13
N GLU A 66 -7.15 -23.97 3.98
CA GLU A 66 -6.12 -24.07 2.94
C GLU A 66 -5.82 -22.70 2.32
N LEU A 67 -6.86 -21.91 2.02
CA LEU A 67 -6.71 -20.56 1.49
C LEU A 67 -6.04 -19.63 2.51
N LYS A 68 -6.47 -19.67 3.78
CA LYS A 68 -5.87 -18.86 4.86
C LYS A 68 -4.38 -19.12 5.03
N LYS A 69 -3.95 -20.38 4.95
CA LYS A 69 -2.53 -20.77 5.08
C LYS A 69 -1.68 -20.33 3.89
N SER A 70 -2.29 -20.24 2.70
CA SER A 70 -1.59 -19.93 1.45
C SER A 70 -1.57 -18.44 1.12
N SER A 71 -2.51 -17.68 1.66
CA SER A 71 -2.65 -16.24 1.42
C SER A 71 -1.48 -15.44 1.98
N LYS A 72 -0.88 -14.59 1.14
CA LYS A 72 0.12 -13.59 1.54
C LYS A 72 -0.51 -12.28 2.02
N ILE A 73 -1.83 -12.16 1.88
CA ILE A 73 -2.58 -10.98 2.28
C ILE A 73 -3.01 -11.16 3.75
N SER A 74 -2.32 -10.42 4.63
CA SER A 74 -2.68 -10.34 6.04
C SER A 74 -3.96 -9.52 6.23
N SER A 75 -4.74 -9.85 7.26
CA SER A 75 -5.90 -9.07 7.74
C SER A 75 -7.23 -9.24 7.00
N LEU A 76 -7.39 -10.28 6.17
CA LEU A 76 -8.72 -10.70 5.70
C LEU A 76 -9.41 -11.55 6.76
N SER A 77 -10.70 -11.31 6.98
CA SER A 77 -11.54 -12.12 7.88
C SER A 77 -11.96 -13.44 7.21
N ASP A 78 -12.52 -14.35 8.01
CA ASP A 78 -13.01 -15.63 7.52
C ASP A 78 -14.21 -15.44 6.57
N GLU A 79 -15.02 -14.40 6.80
CA GLU A 79 -16.10 -14.00 5.89
C GLU A 79 -15.55 -13.54 4.53
N ASN A 80 -14.44 -12.80 4.51
CA ASN A 80 -13.80 -12.37 3.26
C ASN A 80 -13.29 -13.57 2.46
N TYR A 81 -12.59 -14.50 3.12
CA TYR A 81 -12.11 -15.72 2.45
C TYR A 81 -13.26 -16.59 1.95
N THR A 82 -14.32 -16.73 2.74
CA THR A 82 -15.52 -17.49 2.36
C THR A 82 -16.22 -16.83 1.17
N ALA A 83 -16.37 -15.51 1.18
CA ALA A 83 -16.94 -14.76 0.06
C ALA A 83 -16.11 -14.97 -1.22
N LEU A 84 -14.78 -14.90 -1.11
CA LEU A 84 -13.87 -15.12 -2.24
C LEU A 84 -13.97 -16.55 -2.82
N LEU A 85 -14.06 -17.57 -1.95
CA LEU A 85 -14.26 -18.97 -2.36
C LEU A 85 -15.62 -19.24 -3.00
N SER A 86 -16.61 -18.37 -2.76
CA SER A 86 -17.96 -18.50 -3.31
C SER A 86 -18.12 -17.90 -4.72
N LEU A 87 -17.16 -17.11 -5.18
CA LEU A 87 -17.20 -16.49 -6.51
C LEU A 87 -16.94 -17.52 -7.62
N ASP A 88 -17.66 -17.37 -8.73
CA ASP A 88 -17.37 -18.14 -9.95
C ASP A 88 -16.11 -17.63 -10.67
N GLU A 89 -15.61 -18.39 -11.65
CA GLU A 89 -14.37 -18.04 -12.36
C GLU A 89 -14.44 -16.67 -13.06
N LYS A 90 -15.62 -16.30 -13.59
CA LYS A 90 -15.80 -15.01 -14.28
C LYS A 90 -15.79 -13.86 -13.27
N GLN A 91 -16.49 -14.02 -12.15
CA GLN A 91 -16.49 -13.04 -11.06
C GLN A 91 -15.10 -12.86 -10.45
N LEU A 92 -14.35 -13.95 -10.28
CA LEU A 92 -12.97 -13.91 -9.83
C LEU A 92 -12.08 -13.12 -10.79
N ASP A 93 -12.19 -13.37 -12.10
CA ASP A 93 -11.38 -12.67 -13.09
C ASP A 93 -11.73 -11.17 -13.21
N GLU A 94 -13.03 -10.84 -13.19
CA GLU A 94 -13.51 -9.45 -13.17
C GLU A 94 -13.02 -8.69 -11.93
N LEU A 95 -13.13 -9.30 -10.75
CA LEU A 95 -12.67 -8.69 -9.50
C LEU A 95 -11.14 -8.53 -9.49
N LYS A 96 -10.38 -9.58 -9.82
CA LYS A 96 -8.91 -9.53 -9.91
C LYS A 96 -8.45 -8.41 -10.84
N THR A 97 -9.02 -8.32 -12.03
CA THR A 97 -8.68 -7.29 -13.02
C THR A 97 -8.96 -5.89 -12.47
N PHE A 98 -10.10 -5.71 -11.79
CA PHE A 98 -10.45 -4.45 -11.16
C PHE A 98 -9.51 -4.05 -10.02
N LEU A 99 -9.11 -5.01 -9.18
CA LEU A 99 -8.16 -4.84 -8.09
C LEU A 99 -6.80 -4.39 -8.63
N ILE A 100 -6.23 -5.14 -9.58
CA ILE A 100 -4.94 -4.81 -10.22
C ILE A 100 -4.98 -3.42 -10.86
N SER A 101 -6.06 -3.09 -11.58
CA SER A 101 -6.24 -1.76 -12.15
C SER A 101 -6.30 -0.66 -11.08
N THR A 102 -6.94 -0.94 -9.93
CA THR A 102 -7.04 0.00 -8.81
C THR A 102 -5.68 0.19 -8.14
N THR A 103 -4.96 -0.89 -7.85
CA THR A 103 -3.60 -0.86 -7.29
C THR A 103 -2.64 -0.05 -8.17
N ASN A 104 -2.65 -0.27 -9.49
CA ASN A 104 -1.81 0.49 -10.42
C ASN A 104 -2.17 1.97 -10.41
N LYS A 105 -3.46 2.31 -10.42
CA LYS A 105 -3.90 3.70 -10.36
C LYS A 105 -3.51 4.39 -9.05
N ILE A 106 -3.61 3.70 -7.91
CA ILE A 106 -3.13 4.22 -6.62
C ILE A 106 -1.63 4.50 -6.68
N SER A 107 -0.87 3.56 -7.24
CA SER A 107 0.58 3.71 -7.41
C SER A 107 0.95 4.92 -8.27
N ASP A 108 0.20 5.18 -9.34
CA ASP A 108 0.48 6.25 -10.29
C ASP A 108 0.01 7.64 -9.80
N GLU A 109 -1.09 7.69 -9.04
CA GLU A 109 -1.76 8.95 -8.70
C GLU A 109 -1.60 9.37 -7.24
N VAL A 110 -1.20 8.47 -6.34
CA VAL A 110 -1.16 8.73 -4.89
C VAL A 110 0.25 8.57 -4.35
N THR A 111 0.80 9.68 -3.86
CA THR A 111 2.02 9.68 -3.06
C THR A 111 1.69 9.23 -1.64
N ILE A 112 2.23 8.08 -1.23
CA ILE A 112 2.10 7.52 0.10
C ILE A 112 3.47 7.52 0.77
N ARG A 113 3.74 8.56 1.55
CA ARG A 113 5.03 8.70 2.23
C ARG A 113 5.11 7.78 3.43
N GLU A 114 6.31 7.29 3.71
CA GLU A 114 6.56 6.64 4.99
C GLU A 114 6.29 7.60 6.16
N ASN A 115 5.78 7.06 7.26
CA ASN A 115 5.45 7.82 8.47
C ASN A 115 4.37 8.93 8.27
N ARG A 116 3.57 8.84 7.21
CA ARG A 116 2.42 9.73 6.95
C ARG A 116 1.11 8.92 6.89
N PRO A 117 0.46 8.67 8.05
CA PRO A 117 -0.78 7.90 8.07
C PRO A 117 -1.92 8.59 7.31
N GLU A 118 -1.87 9.91 7.15
CA GLU A 118 -2.88 10.64 6.37
C GLU A 118 -2.87 10.23 4.89
N ASP A 119 -1.68 9.94 4.33
CA ASP A 119 -1.56 9.50 2.94
C ASP A 119 -2.19 8.11 2.73
N ILE A 120 -2.13 7.23 3.74
CA ILE A 120 -2.81 5.92 3.72
C ILE A 120 -4.32 6.12 3.69
N VAL A 121 -4.87 7.01 4.52
CA VAL A 121 -6.31 7.32 4.55
C VAL A 121 -6.77 7.91 3.22
N LEU A 122 -5.97 8.77 2.59
CA LEU A 122 -6.26 9.30 1.26
C LEU A 122 -6.33 8.18 0.20
N ALA A 123 -5.34 7.28 0.18
CA ALA A 123 -5.36 6.13 -0.73
C ALA A 123 -6.59 5.24 -0.52
N GLN A 124 -6.96 4.96 0.74
CA GLN A 124 -8.17 4.21 1.07
C GLN A 124 -9.46 4.93 0.62
N GLY A 125 -9.50 6.26 0.68
CA GLY A 125 -10.62 7.05 0.14
C GLY A 125 -10.76 6.94 -1.38
N VAL A 126 -9.64 6.90 -2.11
CA VAL A 126 -9.64 6.67 -3.57
C VAL A 126 -10.17 5.27 -3.90
N ILE A 127 -9.71 4.24 -3.18
CA ILE A 127 -10.21 2.86 -3.29
C ILE A 127 -11.71 2.80 -3.00
N THR A 128 -12.16 3.41 -1.89
CA THR A 128 -13.59 3.47 -1.53
C THR A 128 -14.42 4.05 -2.67
N THR A 129 -13.97 5.17 -3.23
CA THR A 129 -14.67 5.87 -4.32
C THR A 129 -14.76 4.99 -5.57
N LYS A 130 -13.67 4.27 -5.90
CA LYS A 130 -13.63 3.33 -7.03
C LYS A 130 -14.64 2.20 -6.85
N PHE A 131 -14.64 1.57 -5.69
CA PHE A 131 -15.58 0.48 -5.41
C PHE A 131 -17.01 0.96 -5.36
N THR A 132 -17.31 2.10 -4.71
CA THR A 132 -18.65 2.68 -4.68
C THR A 132 -19.21 2.89 -6.09
N ASN A 133 -18.39 3.40 -7.01
CA ASN A 133 -18.77 3.67 -8.40
C ASN A 133 -18.74 2.43 -9.33
N SER A 134 -18.25 1.29 -8.85
CA SER A 134 -18.26 0.04 -9.61
C SER A 134 -19.65 -0.62 -9.64
N ARG A 135 -19.83 -1.57 -10.56
CA ARG A 135 -21.08 -2.34 -10.73
C ARG A 135 -21.16 -3.59 -9.84
N PHE A 136 -20.15 -3.84 -9.00
CA PHE A 136 -20.13 -5.02 -8.14
C PHE A 136 -21.29 -4.99 -7.11
N PRO A 137 -21.81 -6.16 -6.70
CA PRO A 137 -22.73 -6.21 -5.57
C PRO A 137 -22.03 -5.82 -4.26
N LYS A 138 -22.79 -5.41 -3.25
CA LYS A 138 -22.27 -4.87 -1.98
C LYS A 138 -21.22 -5.77 -1.33
N ASN A 139 -21.48 -7.07 -1.23
CA ASN A 139 -20.56 -8.04 -0.62
C ASN A 139 -19.22 -8.14 -1.39
N VAL A 140 -19.25 -8.06 -2.72
CA VAL A 140 -18.03 -8.08 -3.55
C VAL A 140 -17.27 -6.76 -3.44
N LYS A 141 -17.98 -5.63 -3.29
CA LYS A 141 -17.35 -4.33 -2.99
C LYS A 141 -16.62 -4.38 -1.65
N GLU A 142 -17.26 -4.88 -0.61
CA GLU A 142 -16.67 -4.99 0.73
C GLU A 142 -15.45 -5.91 0.74
N LEU A 143 -15.54 -7.07 0.10
CA LEU A 143 -14.41 -7.99 -0.10
C LEU A 143 -13.26 -7.31 -0.85
N GLY A 144 -13.55 -6.68 -1.99
CA GLY A 144 -12.53 -6.04 -2.82
C GLY A 144 -11.85 -4.87 -2.11
N MET A 145 -12.61 -4.05 -1.37
CA MET A 145 -12.04 -3.00 -0.53
C MET A 145 -11.14 -3.56 0.57
N ALA A 146 -11.55 -4.65 1.24
CA ALA A 146 -10.72 -5.28 2.26
C ALA A 146 -9.38 -5.80 1.70
N ILE A 147 -9.41 -6.38 0.49
CA ILE A 147 -8.20 -6.81 -0.23
C ILE A 147 -7.33 -5.60 -0.55
N GLU A 148 -7.85 -4.56 -1.22
CA GLU A 148 -7.04 -3.37 -1.58
C GLU A 148 -6.45 -2.67 -0.35
N TYR A 149 -7.25 -2.45 0.71
CA TYR A 149 -6.78 -1.75 1.91
C TYR A 149 -5.60 -2.46 2.58
N SER A 150 -5.59 -3.80 2.56
CA SER A 150 -4.48 -4.58 3.10
C SER A 150 -3.17 -4.44 2.30
N GLN A 151 -3.28 -4.01 1.04
CA GLN A 151 -2.14 -3.82 0.13
C GLN A 151 -1.66 -2.37 0.07
N VAL A 152 -2.41 -1.42 0.63
CA VAL A 152 -1.99 -0.01 0.74
C VAL A 152 -0.79 0.09 1.69
N LYS A 153 0.36 0.49 1.14
CA LYS A 153 1.62 0.68 1.87
C LYS A 153 2.34 1.94 1.38
N PRO A 154 3.26 2.51 2.17
CA PRO A 154 4.14 3.58 1.70
C PRO A 154 4.85 3.19 0.41
N ASN A 155 4.80 4.06 -0.59
CA ASN A 155 5.49 3.94 -1.87
C ASN A 155 6.52 5.06 -2.09
N PHE A 156 6.63 6.03 -1.18
CA PHE A 156 7.67 7.06 -1.15
C PHE A 156 8.44 6.99 0.16
N PHE A 157 9.76 6.84 0.06
CA PHE A 157 10.67 6.73 1.20
C PHE A 157 11.69 7.86 1.20
N ILE A 158 12.14 8.26 2.39
CA ILE A 158 13.13 9.32 2.57
C ILE A 158 14.43 8.91 1.90
N ASP A 159 14.87 9.76 0.97
CA ASP A 159 16.18 9.69 0.35
C ASP A 159 17.17 10.44 1.25
N TYR A 160 17.71 9.73 2.24
CA TYR A 160 18.65 10.30 3.20
C TYR A 160 19.88 10.91 2.51
N SER A 161 20.34 10.30 1.42
CA SER A 161 21.50 10.80 0.66
C SER A 161 21.21 12.17 0.05
N LYS A 162 20.11 12.30 -0.71
CA LYS A 162 19.74 13.59 -1.33
C LYS A 162 19.35 14.64 -0.29
N THR A 163 18.70 14.21 0.80
CA THR A 163 18.32 15.10 1.89
C THR A 163 19.56 15.68 2.55
N GLU A 164 20.57 14.87 2.88
CA GLU A 164 21.82 15.37 3.45
C GLU A 164 22.64 16.20 2.45
N GLU A 165 22.63 15.85 1.17
CA GLU A 165 23.26 16.67 0.12
C GLU A 165 22.68 18.10 0.10
N LEU A 166 21.36 18.24 0.10
CA LEU A 166 20.69 19.55 0.17
C LEU A 166 21.03 20.31 1.46
N LYS A 167 21.15 19.61 2.59
CA LYS A 167 21.57 20.23 3.85
C LYS A 167 23.01 20.72 3.75
N GLU A 168 23.93 19.94 3.19
CA GLU A 168 25.33 20.36 2.99
C GLU A 168 25.46 21.55 2.03
N GLU A 169 24.67 21.58 0.96
CA GLU A 169 24.61 22.74 0.06
C GLU A 169 24.10 24.00 0.77
N ALA A 170 23.04 23.88 1.58
CA ALA A 170 22.51 24.98 2.38
C ALA A 170 23.57 25.52 3.37
N LYS A 171 24.31 24.63 4.05
CA LYS A 171 25.42 25.01 4.94
C LYS A 171 26.50 25.81 4.19
N LYS A 172 26.89 25.35 3.00
CA LYS A 172 27.91 26.02 2.16
C LYS A 172 27.45 27.39 1.65
N ALA A 173 26.15 27.59 1.47
CA ALA A 173 25.59 28.85 1.01
C ALA A 173 25.58 29.96 2.10
N VAL A 174 25.74 29.60 3.38
CA VAL A 174 25.76 30.57 4.48
C VAL A 174 27.06 31.38 4.46
N LYS A 175 26.93 32.70 4.33
CA LYS A 175 28.07 33.63 4.42
C LYS A 175 28.49 33.81 5.89
N PRO A 176 29.79 33.68 6.23
CA PRO A 176 30.26 33.83 7.60
C PRO A 176 30.09 35.27 8.10
N VAL A 177 29.69 35.42 9.36
CA VAL A 177 29.66 36.72 10.05
C VAL A 177 31.09 37.13 10.39
N ILE A 178 31.58 38.17 9.72
CA ILE A 178 32.90 38.75 9.97
C ILE A 178 32.72 39.95 10.91
N ILE A 179 33.19 39.85 12.16
CA ILE A 179 33.23 40.97 13.10
C ILE A 179 34.57 41.70 12.90
N LYS A 180 34.52 42.97 12.46
CA LYS A 180 35.73 43.81 12.33
C LYS A 180 36.16 44.32 13.71
N LYS A 181 37.48 44.50 13.90
CA LYS A 181 38.13 44.85 15.18
C LYS A 181 37.58 46.13 15.86
N ASP A 182 36.85 46.97 15.12
CA ASP A 182 36.32 48.25 15.57
C ASP A 182 34.78 48.28 15.70
N GLN A 183 34.08 47.14 15.53
CA GLN A 183 32.64 47.07 15.76
C GLN A 183 32.33 46.83 17.24
N ILE A 184 31.82 47.87 17.92
CA ILE A 184 31.18 47.73 19.23
C ILE A 184 29.82 47.05 19.00
N ILE A 185 29.61 45.90 19.65
CA ILE A 185 28.29 45.26 19.75
C ILE A 185 27.58 45.99 20.90
N ALA A 186 26.61 46.83 20.58
CA ALA A 186 25.67 47.41 21.54
C ALA A 186 24.48 46.47 21.77
#